data_AF-A0A9X3B624-F1
#
_entry.id   AF-A0A9X3B624-F1
#
_cell.length_a   1.000
_cell.length_b   1.000
_cell.length_c   1.000
_cell.angle_alpha   90.00
_cell.angle_beta   90.00
_cell.angle_gamma   90.00
#
_symmetry.space_group_name_H-M   'P 1'
#
loop_
_entity.id
_entity.type
_entity.pdbx_description
1 polymer ?
#
loop_
_entity_poly.entity_id
_entity_poly.type
_entity_poly.pdbx_seq_one_letter_code
_entity_poly.pdbx_strand_id
1 'polypeptide(L)'
;MMPDGEAHALRRYVHRRAHGLAFPEYYRYDGALGCWVASDAAEAIGRCDGRAFRQARRPGLPWCPWLGPDTRIASDHALQVFFELRAAEPQDWHRLLREVSRSPRRALRDWRRQGREAIARVRMQGAAESGIRLPSALAEEFRIPGRGMRSLKEA
;
A
#
# COMPACT_ATOMS: atom_id res chain seq x y z
N MET A 1 -14.67 18.27 -8.07
CA MET A 1 -15.32 18.06 -6.76
C MET A 1 -14.73 16.79 -6.15
N MET A 2 -13.88 16.90 -5.11
CA MET A 2 -13.30 15.71 -4.48
C MET A 2 -14.42 15.00 -3.68
N PRO A 3 -14.67 13.70 -3.87
CA PRO A 3 -15.73 13.01 -3.16
C PRO A 3 -15.38 12.98 -1.67
N ASP A 4 -16.26 13.50 -0.82
CA ASP A 4 -16.06 13.56 0.64
C ASP A 4 -15.75 12.19 1.27
N GLY A 5 -16.19 11.12 0.61
CA GLY A 5 -15.87 9.74 0.99
C GLY A 5 -14.37 9.45 1.00
N GLU A 6 -13.57 10.07 0.13
CA GLU A 6 -12.13 9.80 0.06
C GLU A 6 -11.35 10.46 1.21
N ALA A 7 -11.71 11.70 1.56
CA ALA A 7 -11.13 12.38 2.71
C ALA A 7 -11.47 11.64 4.02
N HIS A 8 -12.67 11.07 4.10
CA HIS A 8 -13.06 10.23 5.22
C HIS A 8 -12.33 8.87 5.23
N ALA A 9 -12.15 8.24 4.05
CA ALA A 9 -11.35 7.02 3.91
C ALA A 9 -9.89 7.25 4.33
N LEU A 10 -9.29 8.38 3.97
CA LEU A 10 -7.95 8.76 4.42
C LEU A 10 -7.87 8.84 5.95
N ARG A 11 -8.82 9.53 6.60
CA ARG A 11 -8.85 9.63 8.06
C ARG A 11 -8.95 8.25 8.72
N ARG A 12 -9.82 7.38 8.21
CA ARG A 12 -9.96 5.99 8.68
C ARG A 12 -8.67 5.19 8.49
N TYR A 13 -8.00 5.36 7.35
CA TYR A 13 -6.74 4.67 7.04
C TYR A 13 -5.66 5.04 8.05
N VAL A 14 -5.45 6.35 8.25
CA VAL A 14 -4.45 6.88 9.18
C VAL A 14 -4.78 6.50 10.62
N HIS A 15 -6.05 6.57 11.01
CA HIS A 15 -6.49 6.13 12.34
C HIS A 15 -6.12 4.67 12.59
N ARG A 16 -6.45 3.78 11.66
CA ARG A 16 -6.16 2.36 11.81
C ARG A 16 -4.66 2.06 11.82
N ARG A 17 -3.87 2.74 10.99
CA ARG A 17 -2.41 2.66 11.02
C ARG A 17 -1.83 3.10 12.36
N ALA A 18 -2.27 4.24 12.88
CA ALA A 18 -1.80 4.77 14.16
C ALA A 18 -2.06 3.79 15.32
N HIS A 19 -3.18 3.09 15.29
CA HIS A 19 -3.56 2.14 16.33
C HIS A 19 -3.15 0.69 16.04
N GLY A 20 -2.48 0.40 14.92
CA GLY A 20 -2.14 -0.98 14.53
C GLY A 20 -3.36 -1.88 14.28
N LEU A 21 -4.52 -1.29 13.97
CA LEU A 21 -5.79 -2.00 13.80
C LEU A 21 -6.00 -2.44 12.35
N ALA A 22 -5.57 -3.66 12.03
CA ALA A 22 -5.84 -4.28 10.73
C ALA A 22 -7.35 -4.48 10.50
N PHE A 23 -7.76 -4.51 9.22
CA PHE A 23 -9.14 -4.83 8.86
C PHE A 23 -9.38 -6.33 9.03
N PRO A 24 -10.36 -6.74 9.85
CA PRO A 24 -10.59 -8.15 10.12
C PRO A 24 -11.08 -8.85 8.86
N GLU A 25 -10.45 -9.97 8.54
CA GLU A 25 -10.79 -10.78 7.36
C GLU A 25 -11.99 -11.69 7.61
N TYR A 26 -12.23 -12.06 8.87
CA TYR A 26 -13.31 -12.95 9.28
C TYR A 26 -14.23 -12.24 10.27
N TYR A 27 -15.49 -12.65 10.25
CA TYR A 27 -16.50 -12.20 11.19
C TYR A 27 -17.31 -13.40 11.66
N ARG A 28 -17.65 -13.42 12.94
CA ARG A 28 -18.63 -14.37 13.51
C ARG A 28 -19.93 -13.66 13.82
N TYR A 29 -21.05 -14.37 13.71
CA TYR A 29 -22.33 -13.84 14.17
C TYR A 29 -22.42 -14.00 15.69
N ASP A 30 -22.70 -12.91 16.39
CA ASP A 30 -22.98 -12.90 17.82
C ASP A 30 -24.49 -12.82 18.03
N GLY A 31 -25.07 -13.94 18.49
CA GLY A 31 -26.52 -14.05 18.71
C GLY A 31 -27.04 -13.16 19.83
N ALA A 32 -26.21 -12.83 20.82
CA ALA A 32 -26.62 -11.97 21.93
C ALA A 32 -26.70 -10.50 21.49
N LEU A 33 -25.81 -10.08 20.59
CA LEU A 33 -25.78 -8.71 20.04
C LEU A 33 -26.60 -8.56 18.74
N GLY A 34 -27.02 -9.67 18.13
CA GLY A 34 -27.71 -9.68 16.84
C GLY A 34 -26.86 -9.11 15.70
N CYS A 35 -25.53 -9.22 15.76
CA CYS A 35 -24.63 -8.56 14.81
C CYS A 35 -23.39 -9.39 14.47
N TRP A 36 -22.68 -8.99 13.41
CA TRP A 36 -21.43 -9.62 12.99
C TRP A 36 -20.25 -8.93 13.65
N VAL A 37 -19.46 -9.68 14.42
CA VAL A 37 -18.29 -9.19 15.17
C VAL A 37 -17.01 -9.69 14.50
N ALA A 38 -15.96 -8.88 14.54
CA ALA A 38 -14.64 -9.25 14.03
C ALA A 38 -14.14 -10.56 14.67
N SER A 39 -13.50 -11.39 13.87
CA SER A 39 -12.97 -12.70 14.24
C SER A 39 -11.70 -12.99 13.44
N ASP A 40 -10.94 -14.00 13.86
CA ASP A 40 -9.71 -14.44 13.18
C ASP A 40 -9.91 -15.75 12.41
N ALA A 41 -8.87 -16.14 11.68
CA ALA A 41 -8.90 -17.37 10.88
C ALA A 41 -8.96 -18.64 11.74
N ALA A 42 -8.38 -18.61 12.94
CA ALA A 42 -8.33 -19.78 13.81
C ALA A 42 -9.71 -20.08 14.40
N GLU A 43 -10.44 -19.06 14.85
CA GLU A 43 -11.84 -19.17 15.27
C GLU A 43 -12.73 -19.66 14.13
N ALA A 44 -12.52 -19.15 12.91
CA ALA A 44 -13.29 -19.55 11.73
C ALA A 44 -13.05 -21.01 11.30
N ILE A 45 -11.79 -21.48 11.35
CA ILE A 45 -11.41 -22.86 11.01
C ILE A 45 -11.84 -23.82 12.12
N GLY A 46 -11.68 -23.42 13.38
CA GLY A 46 -12.00 -24.22 14.56
C GLY A 46 -13.50 -24.38 14.84
N ARG A 47 -14.38 -23.76 14.05
CA ARG A 47 -15.85 -23.76 14.17
C ARG A 47 -16.32 -23.90 15.63
N CYS A 48 -15.91 -22.93 16.46
CA CYS A 48 -16.35 -22.85 17.84
C CYS A 48 -17.89 -22.81 17.90
N ASP A 49 -18.47 -23.75 18.66
CA ASP A 49 -19.82 -23.67 19.23
C ASP A 49 -20.99 -23.44 18.25
N GLY A 50 -20.91 -23.97 17.02
CA GLY A 50 -22.03 -23.88 16.06
C GLY A 50 -22.35 -22.47 15.56
N ARG A 51 -21.43 -21.50 15.76
CA ARG A 51 -21.63 -20.11 15.32
C ARG A 51 -21.42 -19.97 13.82
N ALA A 52 -22.19 -19.08 13.20
CA ALA A 52 -22.04 -18.75 11.78
C ALA A 52 -20.83 -17.82 11.57
N PHE A 53 -20.05 -18.09 10.52
CA PHE A 53 -18.89 -17.31 10.13
C PHE A 53 -19.06 -16.75 8.72
N ARG A 54 -18.45 -15.59 8.46
CA ARG A 54 -18.31 -15.02 7.12
C ARG A 54 -16.89 -14.50 6.91
N GLN A 55 -16.35 -14.74 5.72
CA GLN A 55 -15.09 -14.14 5.29
C GLN A 55 -15.39 -12.88 4.48
N ALA A 56 -14.82 -11.74 4.89
CA ALA A 56 -14.95 -10.48 4.17
C ALA A 56 -13.96 -10.38 3.00
N ARG A 57 -12.76 -10.93 3.15
CA ARG A 57 -11.76 -10.96 2.07
C ARG A 57 -12.13 -12.05 1.08
N ARG A 58 -12.27 -11.69 -0.20
CA ARG A 58 -12.46 -12.64 -1.29
C ARG A 58 -11.13 -12.84 -2.02
N PRO A 59 -10.66 -14.08 -2.23
CA PRO A 59 -9.48 -14.34 -3.04
C PRO A 59 -9.62 -13.71 -4.43
N GLY A 60 -8.53 -13.11 -4.93
CA GLY A 60 -8.50 -12.46 -6.25
C GLY A 60 -9.07 -11.03 -6.31
N LEU A 61 -9.71 -10.52 -5.25
CA LEU A 61 -10.13 -9.11 -5.19
C LEU A 61 -9.11 -8.23 -4.44
N PRO A 62 -8.94 -6.96 -4.85
CA PRO A 62 -8.08 -6.02 -4.13
C PRO A 62 -8.47 -5.90 -2.65
N TRP A 63 -7.45 -5.88 -1.79
CA TRP A 63 -7.62 -5.78 -0.35
C TRP A 63 -6.57 -4.87 0.26
N CYS A 64 -7.03 -3.90 1.04
CA CYS A 64 -6.17 -3.06 1.87
C CYS A 64 -6.10 -3.66 3.28
N PRO A 65 -4.90 -3.93 3.84
CA PRO A 65 -4.77 -4.44 5.21
C PRO A 65 -5.44 -3.55 6.28
N TRP A 66 -5.61 -2.25 6.00
CA TRP A 66 -6.16 -1.28 6.93
C TRP A 66 -7.62 -0.95 6.67
N LEU A 67 -8.06 -0.96 5.40
CA LEU A 67 -9.41 -0.55 5.01
C LEU A 67 -10.27 -1.67 4.41
N GLY A 68 -9.73 -2.88 4.29
CA GLY A 68 -10.41 -4.03 3.73
C GLY A 68 -10.69 -3.84 2.24
N PRO A 69 -11.96 -3.90 1.78
CA PRO A 69 -12.29 -3.78 0.36
C PRO A 69 -12.08 -2.36 -0.19
N ASP A 70 -11.96 -1.33 0.66
CA ASP A 70 -11.70 0.03 0.22
C ASP A 70 -10.21 0.25 -0.03
N THR A 71 -9.78 0.03 -1.27
CA THR A 71 -8.37 0.12 -1.68
C THR A 71 -7.95 1.49 -2.15
N ARG A 72 -8.85 2.49 -2.22
CA ARG A 72 -8.59 3.80 -2.86
C ARG A 72 -7.34 4.51 -2.34
N ILE A 73 -7.12 4.47 -1.02
CA ILE A 73 -5.93 5.07 -0.40
C ILE A 73 -4.68 4.23 -0.68
N ALA A 74 -4.80 2.89 -0.64
CA ALA A 74 -3.70 1.97 -0.90
C ALA A 74 -3.24 1.99 -2.37
N SER A 75 -4.16 2.21 -3.31
CA SER A 75 -3.88 2.34 -4.75
C SER A 75 -3.32 3.71 -5.13
N ASP A 76 -3.36 4.70 -4.24
CA ASP A 76 -2.85 6.03 -4.53
C ASP A 76 -1.34 6.11 -4.26
N HIS A 77 -0.55 5.93 -5.32
CA HIS A 77 0.91 5.96 -5.24
C HIS A 77 1.46 7.27 -4.66
N ALA A 78 0.84 8.42 -4.90
CA ALA A 78 1.32 9.68 -4.35
C ALA A 78 1.15 9.69 -2.83
N LEU A 79 0.01 9.21 -2.31
CA LEU A 79 -0.18 9.08 -0.88
C LEU A 79 0.75 8.03 -0.27
N GLN A 80 0.95 6.89 -0.92
CA GLN A 80 1.86 5.85 -0.42
C GLN A 80 3.29 6.39 -0.28
N VAL A 81 3.81 7.09 -1.31
CA VAL A 81 5.13 7.74 -1.24
C VAL A 81 5.19 8.78 -0.13
N PHE A 82 4.12 9.59 0.05
CA PHE A 82 4.08 10.52 1.18
C PHE A 82 4.19 9.81 2.52
N PHE A 83 3.48 8.69 2.71
CA PHE A 83 3.54 7.93 3.96
C PHE A 83 4.89 7.28 4.18
N GLU A 84 5.52 6.71 3.15
CA GLU A 84 6.87 6.14 3.23
C GLU A 84 7.88 7.18 3.71
N LEU A 85 7.77 8.42 3.25
CA LEU A 85 8.68 9.52 3.62
C LEU A 85 8.39 10.15 4.99
N ARG A 86 7.16 10.05 5.49
CA ARG A 86 6.70 10.82 6.67
C ARG A 86 6.25 9.97 7.84
N ALA A 87 6.10 8.66 7.65
CA ALA A 87 5.50 7.78 8.63
C ALA A 87 6.34 6.50 8.82
N ALA A 88 7.62 6.70 9.09
CA ALA A 88 8.60 5.63 9.32
C ALA A 88 8.37 4.96 10.67
N GLU A 89 7.98 5.74 11.69
CA GLU A 89 7.74 5.24 13.04
C GLU A 89 6.25 5.22 13.41
N PRO A 90 5.81 4.37 14.35
CA PRO A 90 4.43 4.36 14.84
C PRO A 90 3.95 5.74 15.36
N GLN A 91 4.82 6.52 15.98
CA GLN A 91 4.51 7.85 16.53
C GLN A 91 4.15 8.86 15.43
N ASP A 92 4.74 8.73 14.23
CA ASP A 92 4.44 9.58 13.09
C ASP A 92 2.99 9.42 12.64
N TRP A 93 2.46 8.20 12.68
CA TRP A 93 1.06 7.94 12.36
C TRP A 93 0.10 8.65 13.31
N HIS A 94 0.44 8.75 14.60
CA HIS A 94 -0.35 9.54 15.56
C HIS A 94 -0.27 11.05 15.28
N ARG A 95 0.88 11.56 14.80
CA ARG A 95 1.00 12.95 14.35
C ARG A 95 0.13 13.21 13.13
N LEU A 96 0.22 12.36 12.11
CA LEU A 96 -0.60 12.44 10.91
C LEU A 96 -2.09 12.32 11.24
N LEU A 97 -2.46 11.49 12.22
CA LEU A 97 -3.85 11.36 12.68
C LEU A 97 -4.40 12.69 13.23
N ARG A 98 -3.60 13.42 14.01
CA ARG A 98 -3.97 14.75 14.52
C ARG A 98 -4.17 15.75 13.38
N GLU A 99 -3.27 15.74 12.40
CA GLU A 99 -3.33 16.62 11.23
C GLU A 99 -4.57 16.34 10.36
N VAL A 100 -4.79 15.08 9.98
CA VAL A 100 -5.94 14.70 9.14
C VAL A 100 -7.27 14.89 9.87
N SER A 101 -7.32 14.70 11.19
CA SER A 101 -8.57 14.86 11.95
C SER A 101 -9.07 16.31 11.98
N ARG A 102 -8.16 17.29 11.93
CA ARG A 102 -8.51 18.72 11.89
C ARG A 102 -9.07 19.15 10.54
N SER A 103 -8.51 18.65 9.44
CA SER A 103 -8.91 19.05 8.10
C SER A 103 -8.64 17.95 7.07
N PRO A 104 -9.51 16.92 6.98
CA PRO A 104 -9.26 15.76 6.14
C PRO A 104 -9.09 16.09 4.66
N ARG A 105 -9.91 17.01 4.12
CA ARG A 105 -9.84 17.45 2.72
C ARG A 105 -8.52 18.16 2.40
N ARG A 106 -8.06 19.01 3.31
CA ARG A 106 -6.80 19.75 3.16
C ARG A 106 -5.61 18.80 3.22
N ALA A 107 -5.59 17.92 4.22
CA ALA A 107 -4.57 16.89 4.36
C ALA A 107 -4.47 16.03 3.09
N LEU A 108 -5.60 15.49 2.60
CA LEU A 108 -5.65 14.69 1.37
C LEU A 108 -5.02 15.42 0.18
N ARG A 109 -5.39 16.68 -0.05
CA ARG A 109 -4.85 17.48 -1.15
C ARG A 109 -3.36 17.75 -0.99
N ASP A 110 -2.94 18.18 0.19
CA ASP A 110 -1.58 18.65 0.46
C ASP A 110 -0.59 17.48 0.51
N TRP A 111 -1.00 16.33 1.05
CA TRP A 111 -0.18 15.12 1.11
C TRP A 111 -0.03 14.49 -0.28
N ARG A 112 -1.10 14.42 -1.08
CA ARG A 112 -1.01 14.02 -2.50
C ARG A 112 -0.06 14.90 -3.29
N ARG A 113 -0.12 16.22 -3.08
CA ARG A 113 0.78 17.17 -3.76
C ARG A 113 2.23 16.87 -3.40
N GLN A 114 2.55 16.74 -2.10
CA GLN A 114 3.90 16.40 -1.64
C GLN A 114 4.39 15.04 -2.18
N GLY A 115 3.52 14.04 -2.22
CA GLY A 115 3.84 12.74 -2.81
C GLY A 115 4.17 12.82 -4.29
N ARG A 116 3.39 13.58 -5.08
CA ARG A 116 3.68 13.82 -6.50
C ARG A 116 4.99 14.58 -6.70
N GLU A 117 5.28 15.57 -5.87
CA GLU A 117 6.54 16.30 -5.90
C GLU A 117 7.73 15.37 -5.61
N ALA A 118 7.60 14.46 -4.64
CA ALA A 118 8.63 13.46 -4.34
C ALA A 118 8.86 12.50 -5.53
N ILE A 119 7.79 11.97 -6.12
CA ILE A 119 7.89 11.12 -7.32
C ILE A 119 8.57 11.86 -8.47
N ALA A 120 8.22 13.14 -8.68
CA ALA A 120 8.83 13.95 -9.73
C ALA A 120 10.33 14.16 -9.51
N ARG A 121 10.76 14.41 -8.27
CA ARG A 121 12.19 14.54 -7.93
C ARG A 121 12.97 13.26 -8.22
N VAL A 122 12.44 12.10 -7.83
CA VAL A 122 13.07 10.80 -8.12
C VAL A 122 13.17 10.56 -9.62
N ARG A 123 12.13 10.88 -10.39
CA ARG A 123 12.17 10.75 -11.87
C ARG A 123 13.22 11.65 -12.50
N MET A 124 13.37 12.89 -12.03
CA MET A 124 14.41 13.80 -12.53
C MET A 124 15.82 13.32 -12.19
N GLN A 125 16.03 12.78 -10.99
CA GLN A 125 17.30 12.18 -10.59
C GLN A 125 17.64 10.94 -11.45
N GLY A 126 16.68 10.04 -11.65
CA GLY A 126 16.88 8.88 -12.53
C GLY A 126 17.14 9.26 -13.99
N ALA A 127 16.54 10.33 -14.49
CA ALA A 127 16.85 10.86 -15.82
C ALA A 127 18.26 11.46 -15.89
N ALA A 128 18.72 12.16 -14.84
CA ALA A 128 20.08 12.69 -14.77
C ALA A 128 21.14 11.57 -14.62
N GLU A 129 20.83 10.51 -13.87
CA GLU A 129 21.71 9.35 -13.67
C GLU A 129 21.72 8.39 -14.86
N SER A 130 20.70 8.41 -15.73
CA SER A 130 20.69 7.67 -17.00
C SER A 130 21.73 8.15 -18.02
N GLY A 131 22.45 9.25 -17.72
CA GLY A 131 23.69 9.63 -18.41
C GLY A 131 24.88 8.70 -18.11
N ILE A 132 24.78 7.83 -17.11
CA ILE A 132 25.73 6.74 -16.88
C ILE A 132 25.41 5.65 -17.91
N ARG A 133 26.02 5.75 -19.09
CA ARG A 133 26.23 4.58 -19.94
C ARG A 133 26.98 3.57 -19.08
N LEU A 134 26.32 2.51 -18.64
CA LEU A 134 27.03 1.30 -18.24
C LEU A 134 27.90 0.92 -19.44
N PRO A 135 29.24 0.96 -19.35
CA PRO A 135 30.06 0.35 -20.38
C PRO A 135 29.88 -1.16 -20.19
N SER A 136 28.81 -1.70 -20.77
CA SER A 136 28.69 -3.13 -20.94
C SER A 136 29.75 -3.51 -21.97
N ALA A 137 30.96 -3.81 -21.50
CA ALA A 137 32.03 -4.37 -22.32
C ALA A 137 31.55 -5.58 -23.11
N LEU A 138 30.58 -6.32 -22.56
CA LEU A 138 29.87 -7.42 -23.23
C LEU A 138 29.04 -6.97 -24.44
N ALA A 139 28.32 -5.85 -24.36
CA ALA A 139 27.51 -5.37 -25.48
C ALA A 139 28.37 -4.86 -26.66
N GLU A 140 29.61 -4.44 -26.40
CA GLU A 140 30.58 -4.08 -27.43
C GLU A 140 31.22 -5.31 -28.10
N GLU A 141 31.49 -6.38 -27.34
CA GLU A 141 32.10 -7.61 -27.86
C GLU A 141 31.23 -8.33 -28.91
N PHE A 142 29.90 -8.23 -28.80
CA PHE A 142 28.94 -8.86 -29.73
C PHE A 142 28.46 -7.94 -30.86
N ARG A 143 29.03 -6.74 -31.01
CA ARG A 143 28.65 -5.80 -32.08
C ARG A 143 29.30 -6.13 -33.44
N ILE A 144 30.29 -7.02 -33.46
CA ILE A 144 31.03 -7.42 -34.66
C ILE A 144 30.29 -8.59 -35.34
N PRO A 145 29.88 -8.49 -36.62
CA PRO A 145 29.27 -9.59 -37.34
C PRO A 145 30.20 -10.80 -37.38
N GLY A 146 29.81 -11.92 -36.75
CA GLY A 146 30.55 -13.19 -36.79
C GLY A 146 30.97 -13.80 -35.44
N ARG A 147 30.92 -13.06 -34.32
CA ARG A 147 31.06 -13.63 -32.97
C ARG A 147 29.69 -13.90 -32.35
N GLY A 148 29.10 -15.05 -32.65
CA GLY A 148 27.94 -15.55 -31.92
C GLY A 148 28.34 -16.22 -30.59
N MET A 149 27.36 -16.55 -29.73
CA MET A 149 27.50 -17.18 -28.40
C MET A 149 28.25 -18.54 -28.35
N ARG A 150 28.85 -19.01 -29.45
CA ARG A 150 29.60 -20.27 -29.53
C ARG A 150 31.01 -20.21 -28.93
N SER A 151 31.48 -19.05 -28.50
CA SER A 151 32.80 -18.88 -27.85
C SER A 151 32.78 -19.02 -26.33
N LEU A 152 31.62 -19.26 -25.71
CA LEU A 152 31.55 -19.64 -24.30
C LEU A 152 31.98 -21.11 -24.17
N LYS A 153 33.29 -21.34 -24.07
CA LYS A 153 33.82 -22.59 -23.52
C LYS A 153 33.57 -22.59 -22.01
N GLU A 154 33.00 -23.68 -21.54
CA GLU A 154 32.75 -23.99 -20.12
C GLU A 154 34.02 -23.74 -19.29
N ALA A 155 33.84 -23.03 -18.17
CA ALA A 155 34.79 -22.93 -17.07
C ALA A 155 34.07 -23.38 -15.80
#